data_AF-A0A9J7XA04-F1
#
_entry.id   AF-A0A9J7XA04-F1
#
_cell.length_a   1.000
_cell.length_b   1.000
_cell.length_c   1.000
_cell.angle_alpha   90.00
_cell.angle_beta   90.00
_cell.angle_gamma   90.00
#
_symmetry.space_group_name_H-M   'P 1'
#
loop_
_entity.id
_entity.type
_entity.pdbx_description
1 polymer ?
#
loop_
_entity_poly.entity_id
_entity_poly.type
_entity_poly.pdbx_seq_one_letter_code
_entity_poly.pdbx_strand_id
1 'polypeptide(L)'
;MLQALQDTDEDGLLPSSSLSPLSVFATNLEQFLHHWDIVEEVCHCLDTLGSRAQCFDVIQNAIIKNLCGLVVVPDCVCAAILRCVPRLLDVNFLPSDTLLHFLSDFCLRMLNLLLQLEQSARKRDAVWEACFAALSKVPRLLRLLLQSFCTCDLCEKELHVLAQILSLLLQHTQLRNHMMANASLLQHIIQDLTHYYGGETREQWLTDLLYCYSVTLSGHRANIGMRDIY
;
A
#
# COMPACT_ATOMS: atom_id res chain seq x y z
N MET A 1 -4.11 21.71 20.27
CA MET A 1 -4.04 20.64 19.25
C MET A 1 -4.06 19.25 19.90
N LEU A 2 -3.33 19.01 20.99
CA LEU A 2 -3.41 17.75 21.76
C LEU A 2 -4.76 17.49 22.46
N GLN A 3 -5.50 18.54 22.83
CA GLN A 3 -6.83 18.40 23.46
C GLN A 3 -7.94 17.92 22.51
N ALA A 4 -7.80 18.12 21.20
CA ALA A 4 -8.80 17.68 20.22
C ALA A 4 -8.73 16.17 19.92
N LEU A 5 -7.72 15.47 20.46
CA LEU A 5 -7.56 14.01 20.36
C LEU A 5 -8.11 13.27 21.58
N GLN A 6 -8.54 13.98 22.64
CA GLN A 6 -9.11 13.37 23.84
C GLN A 6 -10.64 13.28 23.81
N ASP A 7 -11.31 14.03 22.93
CA ASP A 7 -12.77 14.12 22.84
C ASP A 7 -13.36 13.42 21.59
N THR A 8 -12.53 12.85 20.72
CA THR A 8 -12.99 12.05 19.58
C THR A 8 -12.97 10.58 19.96
N ASP A 9 -14.15 9.98 20.03
CA ASP A 9 -14.42 8.56 20.26
C ASP A 9 -13.36 7.63 19.64
N GLU A 10 -13.06 6.54 20.34
CA GLU A 10 -12.24 5.42 19.85
C GLU A 10 -12.75 4.82 18.52
N ASP A 11 -13.93 5.25 18.02
CA ASP A 11 -14.56 4.87 16.75
C ASP A 11 -13.73 5.19 15.49
N GLY A 12 -12.73 6.07 15.58
CA GLY A 12 -11.87 6.44 14.44
C GLY A 12 -10.57 5.64 14.32
N LEU A 13 -10.23 4.79 15.30
CA LEU A 13 -8.94 4.09 15.35
C LEU A 13 -9.02 2.74 14.66
N LEU A 14 -8.18 2.54 13.64
CA LEU A 14 -7.89 1.20 13.13
C LEU A 14 -6.80 0.58 14.02
N PRO A 15 -7.13 -0.43 14.84
CA PRO A 15 -6.16 -1.01 15.76
C PRO A 15 -5.02 -1.67 14.99
N SER A 16 -3.85 -1.74 15.65
CA SER A 16 -2.72 -2.53 15.20
C SER A 16 -3.15 -3.98 14.97
N SER A 17 -2.62 -4.61 13.93
CA SER A 17 -2.87 -6.01 13.61
C SER A 17 -1.55 -6.74 13.33
N SER A 18 -1.58 -8.05 13.25
CA SER A 18 -0.37 -8.88 13.05
C SER A 18 0.39 -8.51 11.75
N LEU A 19 -0.31 -7.91 10.79
CA LEU A 19 0.21 -7.41 9.52
C LEU A 19 1.07 -6.13 9.63
N SER A 20 0.87 -5.30 10.65
CA SER A 20 1.67 -4.07 10.85
C SER A 20 1.49 -3.50 12.26
N PRO A 21 2.56 -3.18 13.01
CA PRO A 21 2.44 -2.67 14.38
C PRO A 21 1.84 -1.26 14.47
N LEU A 22 1.73 -0.57 13.35
CA LEU A 22 1.19 0.79 13.27
C LEU A 22 -0.34 0.80 13.33
N SER A 23 -0.90 1.76 14.07
CA SER A 23 -2.33 2.11 14.05
C SER A 23 -2.58 3.39 13.24
N VAL A 24 -3.69 3.42 12.51
CA VAL A 24 -4.07 4.57 11.69
C VAL A 24 -5.32 5.20 12.27
N PHE A 25 -5.25 6.50 12.54
CA PHE A 25 -6.40 7.30 12.96
C PHE A 25 -7.14 7.82 11.72
N ALA A 26 -8.36 7.37 11.50
CA ALA A 26 -9.21 7.81 10.41
C ALA A 26 -9.74 9.22 10.69
N THR A 27 -9.21 10.22 9.99
CA THR A 27 -9.71 11.59 10.09
C THR A 27 -11.09 11.72 9.43
N ASN A 28 -11.87 12.69 9.89
CA ASN A 28 -13.17 12.98 9.28
C ASN A 28 -13.02 13.34 7.80
N LEU A 29 -14.09 13.16 7.02
CA LEU A 29 -14.03 13.27 5.56
C LEU A 29 -13.59 14.66 5.08
N GLU A 30 -14.16 15.73 5.66
CA GLU A 30 -13.86 17.10 5.26
C GLU A 30 -12.40 17.47 5.55
N GLN A 31 -11.90 17.08 6.73
CA GLN A 31 -10.51 17.28 7.12
C GLN A 31 -9.59 16.50 6.19
N PHE A 32 -9.88 15.22 5.92
CA PHE A 32 -9.08 14.41 5.02
C PHE A 32 -8.97 15.06 3.63
N LEU A 33 -10.11 15.42 3.03
CA LEU A 33 -10.15 15.99 1.69
C LEU A 33 -9.46 17.36 1.62
N HIS A 34 -9.65 18.21 2.63
CA HIS A 34 -8.95 19.49 2.70
C HIS A 34 -7.42 19.31 2.74
N HIS A 35 -6.92 18.37 3.54
CA HIS A 35 -5.49 18.06 3.58
C HIS A 35 -5.03 17.44 2.25
N TRP A 36 -5.87 16.61 1.63
CA TRP A 36 -5.55 16.00 0.34
C TRP A 36 -5.40 17.03 -0.78
N ASP A 37 -6.27 18.04 -0.85
CA ASP A 37 -6.16 19.13 -1.83
C ASP A 37 -4.84 19.90 -1.67
N ILE A 38 -4.43 20.16 -0.42
CA ILE A 38 -3.13 20.78 -0.12
C ILE A 38 -1.97 19.86 -0.56
N VAL A 39 -2.07 18.56 -0.30
CA VAL A 39 -1.06 17.57 -0.69
C VAL A 39 -0.89 17.52 -2.20
N GLU A 40 -1.97 17.56 -2.98
CA GLU A 40 -1.88 17.57 -4.44
C GLU A 40 -1.15 18.83 -4.95
N GLU A 41 -1.46 20.00 -4.40
CA GLU A 41 -0.77 21.24 -4.76
C GLU A 41 0.71 21.21 -4.37
N VAL A 42 1.03 20.71 -3.16
CA VAL A 42 2.41 20.51 -2.73
C VAL A 42 3.13 19.56 -3.67
N CYS A 43 2.52 18.43 -4.04
CA CYS A 43 3.11 17.47 -4.97
C CYS A 43 3.34 18.07 -6.35
N HIS A 44 2.42 18.90 -6.84
CA HIS A 44 2.59 19.64 -8.09
C HIS A 44 3.82 20.55 -8.02
N CYS A 45 3.98 21.30 -6.92
CA CYS A 45 5.17 22.11 -6.69
C CYS A 45 6.45 21.25 -6.64
N LEU A 46 6.44 20.11 -5.94
CA LEU A 46 7.59 19.21 -5.83
C LEU A 46 8.06 18.67 -7.20
N ASP A 47 7.13 18.40 -8.12
CA ASP A 47 7.47 17.93 -9.47
C ASP A 47 8.22 18.98 -10.29
N THR A 48 8.08 20.27 -9.97
CA THR A 48 8.78 21.37 -10.66
C THR A 48 10.16 21.69 -10.07
N LEU A 49 10.54 21.06 -8.95
CA LEU A 49 11.81 21.35 -8.28
C LEU A 49 13.00 20.80 -9.05
N GLY A 50 14.03 21.62 -9.24
CA GLY A 50 15.31 21.16 -9.78
C GLY A 50 16.14 20.34 -8.78
N SER A 51 15.86 20.48 -7.47
CA SER A 51 16.63 19.89 -6.37
C SER A 51 15.90 18.73 -5.67
N ARG A 52 15.22 17.87 -6.44
CA ARG A 52 14.38 16.77 -5.89
C ARG A 52 15.14 15.82 -4.98
N ALA A 53 16.39 15.51 -5.31
CA ALA A 53 17.25 14.65 -4.50
C ALA A 53 17.51 15.22 -3.10
N GLN A 54 17.88 16.50 -3.00
CA GLN A 54 18.10 17.14 -1.71
C GLN A 54 16.79 17.23 -0.91
N CYS A 55 15.67 17.53 -1.58
CA CYS A 55 14.36 17.52 -0.95
C CYS A 55 13.97 16.14 -0.44
N PHE A 56 14.25 15.09 -1.20
CA PHE A 56 14.06 13.71 -0.78
C PHE A 56 14.85 13.39 0.49
N ASP A 57 16.14 13.74 0.53
CA ASP A 57 16.98 13.50 1.71
C ASP A 57 16.45 14.22 2.96
N VAL A 58 16.01 15.47 2.81
CA VAL A 58 15.41 16.23 3.93
C VAL A 58 14.13 15.56 4.41
N ILE A 59 13.23 15.19 3.49
CA ILE A 59 11.94 14.57 3.84
C ILE A 59 12.12 13.18 4.43
N GLN A 60 12.98 12.34 3.85
CA GLN A 60 13.32 11.03 4.40
C GLN A 60 13.83 11.16 5.84
N ASN A 61 14.77 12.08 6.09
CA ASN A 61 15.29 12.30 7.44
C ASN A 61 14.22 12.81 8.41
N ALA A 62 13.31 13.69 7.96
CA ALA A 62 12.21 14.17 8.77
C ALA A 62 11.23 13.05 9.13
N ILE A 63 10.89 12.18 8.17
CA ILE A 63 10.03 11.02 8.40
C ILE A 63 10.67 10.07 9.42
N ILE A 64 11.93 9.70 9.20
CA ILE A 64 12.63 8.74 10.08
C ILE A 64 12.72 9.27 11.50
N LYS A 65 13.07 10.55 11.68
CA LYS A 65 13.28 11.13 13.01
C LYS A 65 11.98 11.38 13.77
N ASN A 66 10.91 11.75 13.07
CA ASN A 66 9.69 12.24 13.73
C ASN A 66 8.53 11.26 13.68
N LEU A 67 8.48 10.34 12.68
CA LEU A 67 7.31 9.51 12.43
C LEU A 67 7.55 8.02 12.65
N CYS A 68 8.76 7.50 12.39
CA CYS A 68 9.03 6.06 12.59
C CYS A 68 8.90 5.58 14.05
N GLY A 69 8.91 6.49 15.03
CA GLY A 69 8.66 6.18 16.44
C GLY A 69 7.19 6.32 16.88
N LEU A 70 6.29 6.72 15.98
CA LEU A 70 4.88 6.91 16.32
C LEU A 70 4.10 5.60 16.21
N VAL A 71 3.25 5.35 17.19
CA VAL A 71 2.35 4.19 17.22
C VAL A 71 1.04 4.48 16.46
N VAL A 72 0.59 5.73 16.49
CA VAL A 72 -0.64 6.20 15.85
C VAL A 72 -0.30 7.32 14.89
N VAL A 73 -0.77 7.21 13.64
CA VAL A 73 -0.61 8.28 12.63
C VAL A 73 -1.95 8.55 11.93
N PRO A 74 -2.34 9.82 11.70
CA PRO A 74 -3.55 10.13 10.94
C PRO A 74 -3.47 9.65 9.49
N ASP A 75 -4.59 9.13 8.97
CA ASP A 75 -4.71 8.66 7.59
C ASP A 75 -4.36 9.72 6.54
N CYS A 76 -4.69 10.99 6.77
CA CYS A 76 -4.34 12.10 5.88
C CYS A 76 -2.81 12.31 5.80
N VAL A 77 -2.08 12.08 6.90
CA VAL A 77 -0.61 12.16 6.94
C VAL A 77 0.00 10.95 6.23
N CYS A 78 -0.55 9.75 6.45
CA CYS A 78 -0.15 8.54 5.73
C CYS A 78 -0.32 8.72 4.21
N ALA A 79 -1.49 9.20 3.78
CA ALA A 79 -1.79 9.49 2.38
C ALA A 79 -0.82 10.55 1.81
N ALA A 80 -0.57 11.64 2.54
CA ALA A 80 0.38 12.68 2.16
C ALA A 80 1.78 12.12 1.91
N ILE A 81 2.30 11.29 2.82
CA ILE A 81 3.65 10.72 2.71
C ILE A 81 3.73 9.75 1.54
N LEU A 82 2.76 8.85 1.41
CA LEU A 82 2.68 7.90 0.30
C LEU A 82 2.55 8.62 -1.06
N ARG A 83 1.96 9.82 -1.08
CA ARG A 83 1.83 10.65 -2.27
C ARG A 83 3.10 11.45 -2.59
N CYS A 84 3.71 12.09 -1.60
CA CYS A 84 4.86 12.98 -1.75
C CYS A 84 6.18 12.24 -2.00
N VAL A 85 6.44 11.14 -1.28
CA VAL A 85 7.74 10.44 -1.39
C VAL A 85 8.01 9.96 -2.83
N PRO A 86 7.07 9.30 -3.52
CA PRO A 86 7.25 8.90 -4.92
C PRO A 86 7.52 10.05 -5.89
N ARG A 87 7.02 11.25 -5.57
CA ARG A 87 7.23 12.49 -6.34
C ARG A 87 8.60 13.10 -6.11
N LEU A 88 9.40 12.58 -5.20
CA LEU A 88 10.76 13.07 -4.97
C LEU A 88 11.81 12.04 -5.38
N LEU A 89 11.40 10.80 -5.63
CA LEU A 89 12.30 9.74 -6.04
C LEU A 89 12.71 9.90 -7.51
N ASP A 90 14.02 9.95 -7.70
CA ASP A 90 14.69 9.83 -8.99
C ASP A 90 15.33 8.44 -9.11
N VAL A 91 15.57 7.97 -10.34
CA VAL A 91 16.11 6.63 -10.65
C VAL A 91 17.45 6.36 -9.97
N ASN A 92 18.19 7.42 -9.63
CA ASN A 92 19.50 7.36 -9.00
C ASN A 92 19.46 7.31 -7.46
N PHE A 93 18.31 7.58 -6.85
CA PHE A 93 18.17 7.69 -5.40
C PHE A 93 17.33 6.55 -4.84
N LEU A 94 17.95 5.80 -3.93
CA LEU A 94 17.30 4.69 -3.25
C LEU A 94 16.83 5.14 -1.87
N PRO A 95 15.56 4.90 -1.51
CA PRO A 95 15.11 5.07 -0.14
C PRO A 95 15.92 4.18 0.80
N SER A 96 16.21 4.69 1.99
CA SER A 96 16.78 3.91 3.09
C SER A 96 15.86 2.75 3.46
N ASP A 97 16.43 1.65 3.97
CA ASP A 97 15.65 0.48 4.38
C ASP A 97 14.64 0.84 5.47
N THR A 98 15.00 1.70 6.42
CA THR A 98 14.09 2.21 7.45
C THR A 98 12.87 2.90 6.85
N LEU A 99 13.08 3.78 5.86
CA LEU A 99 11.96 4.44 5.18
C LEU A 99 11.12 3.43 4.39
N LEU A 100 11.74 2.46 3.71
CA LEU A 100 11.01 1.45 2.94
C LEU A 100 10.10 0.58 3.81
N HIS A 101 10.60 0.09 4.95
CA HIS A 101 9.79 -0.67 5.90
C HIS A 101 8.64 0.17 6.44
N PHE A 102 8.93 1.41 6.84
CA PHE A 102 7.91 2.33 7.33
C PHE A 102 6.83 2.66 6.29
N LEU A 103 7.21 2.88 5.03
CA LEU A 103 6.26 3.08 3.93
C LEU A 103 5.46 1.81 3.63
N SER A 104 6.06 0.63 3.81
CA SER A 104 5.38 -0.66 3.59
C SER A 104 4.25 -0.82 4.61
N ASP A 105 4.54 -0.53 5.88
CA ASP A 105 3.57 -0.54 6.97
C ASP A 105 2.41 0.44 6.71
N PHE A 106 2.73 1.69 6.32
CA PHE A 106 1.69 2.66 5.93
C PHE A 106 0.87 2.19 4.76
N CYS A 107 1.51 1.71 3.69
CA CYS A 107 0.80 1.30 2.49
C CYS A 107 -0.16 0.15 2.81
N LEU A 108 0.27 -0.84 3.59
CA LEU A 108 -0.58 -1.95 4.01
C LEU A 108 -1.76 -1.49 4.88
N ARG A 109 -1.52 -0.61 5.85
CA ARG A 109 -2.58 -0.05 6.71
C ARG A 109 -3.58 0.78 5.93
N MET A 110 -3.11 1.58 4.98
CA MET A 110 -3.96 2.41 4.12
C MET A 110 -4.76 1.56 3.12
N LEU A 111 -4.20 0.46 2.61
CA LEU A 111 -4.93 -0.51 1.79
C LEU A 111 -6.01 -1.23 2.61
N ASN A 112 -5.76 -1.56 3.87
CA ASN A 112 -6.79 -2.10 4.76
C ASN A 112 -7.89 -1.07 5.05
N LEU A 113 -7.53 0.20 5.30
CA LEU A 113 -8.49 1.30 5.44
C LEU A 113 -9.36 1.44 4.19
N LEU A 114 -8.77 1.35 3.00
CA LEU A 114 -9.47 1.44 1.71
C LEU A 114 -10.61 0.42 1.61
N LEU A 115 -10.38 -0.82 2.05
CA LEU A 115 -11.39 -1.88 2.05
C LEU A 115 -12.59 -1.58 2.97
N GLN A 116 -12.39 -0.73 3.98
CA GLN A 116 -13.42 -0.34 4.95
C GLN A 116 -14.16 0.96 4.54
N LEU A 117 -13.64 1.71 3.55
CA LEU A 117 -14.21 2.96 3.07
C LEU A 117 -15.34 2.76 2.04
N GLU A 118 -16.36 1.96 2.38
CA GLU A 118 -17.47 1.66 1.47
C GLU A 118 -18.30 2.90 1.09
N GLN A 119 -18.42 3.87 2.00
CA GLN A 119 -19.36 5.00 1.87
C GLN A 119 -18.77 6.25 1.20
N SER A 120 -17.44 6.38 1.11
CA SER A 120 -16.79 7.60 0.60
C SER A 120 -15.90 7.32 -0.60
N ALA A 121 -16.49 7.41 -1.80
CA ALA A 121 -15.76 7.23 -3.06
C ALA A 121 -14.54 8.17 -3.15
N ARG A 122 -14.69 9.45 -2.83
CA ARG A 122 -13.59 10.44 -2.94
C ARG A 122 -12.42 10.13 -2.01
N LYS A 123 -12.68 9.79 -0.75
CA LYS A 123 -11.62 9.43 0.20
C LYS A 123 -10.93 8.13 -0.22
N ARG A 124 -11.73 7.15 -0.65
CA ARG A 124 -11.22 5.86 -1.16
C ARG A 124 -10.31 6.06 -2.37
N ASP A 125 -10.71 6.91 -3.32
CA ASP A 125 -9.91 7.21 -4.51
C ASP A 125 -8.60 7.90 -4.13
N ALA A 126 -8.62 8.89 -3.23
CA ALA A 126 -7.41 9.55 -2.75
C ALA A 126 -6.44 8.58 -2.04
N VAL A 127 -6.95 7.72 -1.16
CA VAL A 127 -6.15 6.68 -0.48
C VAL A 127 -5.57 5.69 -1.49
N TRP A 128 -6.37 5.25 -2.45
CA TRP A 128 -5.93 4.37 -3.52
C TRP A 128 -4.80 4.99 -4.34
N GLU A 129 -4.99 6.22 -4.81
CA GLU A 129 -4.00 6.96 -5.60
C GLU A 129 -2.68 7.16 -4.84
N ALA A 130 -2.75 7.44 -3.53
CA ALA A 130 -1.55 7.53 -2.70
C ALA A 130 -0.78 6.21 -2.62
N CYS A 131 -1.47 5.11 -2.29
CA CYS A 131 -0.86 3.78 -2.21
C CYS A 131 -0.30 3.34 -3.57
N PHE A 132 -1.08 3.56 -4.62
CA PHE A 132 -0.73 3.20 -5.99
C PHE A 132 0.50 3.99 -6.48
N ALA A 133 0.58 5.29 -6.23
CA ALA A 133 1.74 6.11 -6.55
C ALA A 133 3.01 5.56 -5.87
N ALA A 134 2.92 5.14 -4.61
CA ALA A 134 4.03 4.55 -3.88
C ALA A 134 4.48 3.20 -4.45
N LEU A 135 3.53 2.28 -4.65
CA LEU A 135 3.83 0.92 -5.12
C LEU A 135 4.35 0.87 -6.56
N SER A 136 3.86 1.78 -7.42
CA SER A 136 4.28 1.85 -8.83
C SER A 136 5.65 2.49 -9.01
N LYS A 137 5.99 3.51 -8.22
CA LYS A 137 7.29 4.22 -8.34
C LYS A 137 8.40 3.61 -7.53
N VAL A 138 8.09 2.79 -6.52
CA VAL A 138 9.07 2.17 -5.62
C VAL A 138 8.97 0.65 -5.71
N PRO A 139 9.63 -0.02 -6.67
CA PRO A 139 9.50 -1.47 -6.85
C PRO A 139 9.90 -2.29 -5.61
N ARG A 140 10.87 -1.79 -4.83
CA ARG A 140 11.28 -2.42 -3.55
C ARG A 140 10.17 -2.39 -2.50
N LEU A 141 9.32 -1.36 -2.51
CA LEU A 141 8.19 -1.22 -1.59
C LEU A 141 7.17 -2.33 -1.82
N LEU A 142 6.79 -2.58 -3.08
CA LEU A 142 5.86 -3.66 -3.41
C LEU A 142 6.40 -5.03 -2.95
N ARG A 143 7.70 -5.27 -3.15
CA ARG A 143 8.32 -6.53 -2.68
C ARG A 143 8.23 -6.67 -1.16
N LEU A 144 8.54 -5.62 -0.39
CA LEU A 144 8.44 -5.66 1.08
C LEU A 144 7.00 -5.89 1.54
N LEU A 145 6.03 -5.25 0.89
CA LEU A 145 4.62 -5.44 1.18
C LEU A 145 4.23 -6.91 0.93
N LEU A 146 4.62 -7.51 -0.20
CA LEU A 146 4.38 -8.93 -0.46
C LEU A 146 5.09 -9.84 0.56
N GLN A 147 6.27 -9.47 1.06
CA GLN A 147 6.96 -10.24 2.08
C GLN A 147 6.27 -10.19 3.45
N SER A 148 5.58 -9.09 3.78
CA SER A 148 4.74 -9.05 4.99
C SER A 148 3.59 -10.06 4.94
N PHE A 149 3.14 -10.44 3.75
CA PHE A 149 2.10 -11.48 3.60
C PHE A 149 2.60 -12.89 3.91
N CYS A 150 3.89 -13.16 3.70
CA CYS A 150 4.48 -14.49 3.98
C CYS A 150 4.89 -14.70 5.43
N THR A 151 5.01 -13.64 6.23
CA THR A 151 5.70 -13.68 7.54
C THR A 151 4.75 -13.69 8.74
N CYS A 152 3.44 -13.68 8.50
CA CYS A 152 2.45 -13.53 9.57
C CYS A 152 1.66 -14.82 9.80
N ASP A 153 1.57 -15.25 11.07
CA ASP A 153 0.57 -16.20 11.54
C ASP A 153 -0.79 -15.49 11.62
N LEU A 154 -1.49 -15.44 10.49
CA LEU A 154 -2.72 -14.67 10.31
C LEU A 154 -3.95 -15.47 10.75
N CYS A 155 -4.92 -14.79 11.37
CA CYS A 155 -6.25 -15.37 11.57
C CYS A 155 -7.08 -15.33 10.26
N GLU A 156 -8.18 -16.10 10.19
CA GLU A 156 -9.04 -16.18 8.98
C GLU A 156 -9.51 -14.82 8.46
N LYS A 157 -9.85 -13.88 9.36
CA LYS A 157 -10.26 -12.52 8.97
C LYS A 157 -9.12 -11.76 8.29
N GLU A 158 -7.91 -11.90 8.79
CA GLU A 158 -6.73 -11.24 8.21
C GLU A 158 -6.29 -11.90 6.91
N LEU A 159 -6.46 -13.23 6.76
CA LEU A 159 -6.27 -13.94 5.50
C LEU A 159 -7.23 -13.44 4.43
N HIS A 160 -8.49 -13.21 4.78
CA HIS A 160 -9.48 -12.64 3.85
C HIS A 160 -9.10 -11.22 3.42
N VAL A 161 -8.70 -10.36 4.35
CA VAL A 161 -8.21 -8.99 4.05
C VAL A 161 -7.00 -9.03 3.13
N LEU A 162 -6.03 -9.91 3.41
CA LEU A 162 -4.85 -10.08 2.57
C LEU A 162 -5.23 -10.50 1.15
N ALA A 163 -6.16 -11.45 1.00
CA ALA A 163 -6.64 -11.89 -0.30
C ALA A 163 -7.35 -10.77 -1.08
N GLN A 164 -8.13 -9.92 -0.41
CA GLN A 164 -8.77 -8.75 -1.01
C GLN A 164 -7.72 -7.72 -1.48
N ILE A 165 -6.73 -7.41 -0.64
CA ILE A 165 -5.62 -6.50 -1.02
C ILE A 165 -4.86 -7.08 -2.21
N LEU A 166 -4.50 -8.37 -2.17
CA LEU A 166 -3.77 -9.02 -3.25
C LEU A 166 -4.55 -9.00 -4.56
N SER A 167 -5.87 -9.24 -4.52
CA SER A 167 -6.76 -9.13 -5.67
C SER A 167 -6.78 -7.71 -6.24
N LEU A 168 -6.92 -6.70 -5.37
CA LEU A 168 -6.90 -5.29 -5.74
C LEU A 168 -5.59 -4.91 -6.46
N LEU A 169 -4.45 -5.36 -5.92
CA LEU A 169 -3.15 -5.09 -6.53
C LEU A 169 -2.93 -5.85 -7.84
N LEU A 170 -3.41 -7.09 -7.96
CA LEU A 170 -3.29 -7.92 -9.16
C LEU A 170 -4.14 -7.41 -10.33
N GLN A 171 -5.30 -6.81 -10.04
CA GLN A 171 -6.21 -6.25 -11.05
C GLN A 171 -5.66 -4.97 -11.67
N HIS A 172 -4.71 -4.28 -11.02
CA HIS A 172 -4.19 -3.02 -11.51
C HIS A 172 -3.07 -3.20 -12.55
N THR A 173 -3.36 -2.81 -13.80
CA THR A 173 -2.49 -3.05 -14.97
C THR A 173 -1.10 -2.44 -14.84
N GLN A 174 -0.97 -1.29 -14.20
CA GLN A 174 0.31 -0.60 -14.02
C GLN A 174 1.23 -1.29 -13.00
N LEU A 175 0.68 -2.03 -12.03
CA LEU A 175 1.48 -2.83 -11.08
C LEU A 175 1.88 -4.18 -11.67
N ARG A 176 1.24 -4.62 -12.75
CA ARG A 176 1.44 -5.94 -13.36
C ARG A 176 2.91 -6.28 -13.57
N ASN A 177 3.71 -5.37 -14.12
CA ASN A 177 5.13 -5.63 -14.38
C ASN A 177 5.91 -5.87 -13.07
N HIS A 178 5.62 -5.09 -12.03
CA HIS A 178 6.24 -5.27 -10.71
C HIS A 178 5.74 -6.53 -10.00
N MET A 179 4.48 -6.91 -10.20
CA MET A 179 3.92 -8.19 -9.73
C MET A 179 4.61 -9.37 -10.41
N MET A 180 4.78 -9.32 -11.73
CA MET A 180 5.49 -10.37 -12.47
C MET A 180 6.95 -10.50 -12.03
N ALA A 181 7.62 -9.39 -11.71
CA ALA A 181 8.97 -9.41 -11.16
C ALA A 181 9.06 -10.09 -9.78
N ASN A 182 7.93 -10.30 -9.10
CA ASN A 182 7.81 -11.00 -7.81
C ASN A 182 6.95 -12.28 -7.93
N ALA A 183 6.88 -12.90 -9.13
CA ALA A 183 6.03 -14.06 -9.38
C ALA A 183 6.29 -15.25 -8.43
N SER A 184 7.54 -15.49 -8.02
CA SER A 184 7.87 -16.54 -7.05
C SER A 184 7.30 -16.28 -5.66
N LEU A 185 7.37 -15.04 -5.18
CA LEU A 185 6.75 -14.62 -3.90
C LEU A 185 5.23 -14.73 -3.99
N LEU A 186 4.64 -14.26 -5.09
CA LEU A 186 3.19 -14.39 -5.31
C LEU A 186 2.75 -15.85 -5.32
N GLN A 187 3.51 -16.73 -5.99
CA GLN A 187 3.21 -18.16 -6.00
C GLN A 187 3.25 -18.75 -4.60
N HIS A 188 4.25 -18.39 -3.79
CA HIS A 188 4.34 -18.87 -2.40
C HIS A 188 3.15 -18.39 -1.56
N ILE A 189 2.78 -17.11 -1.64
CA ILE A 189 1.63 -16.55 -0.91
C ILE A 189 0.33 -17.28 -1.32
N ILE A 190 0.12 -17.49 -2.62
CA ILE A 190 -1.08 -18.20 -3.11
C ILE A 190 -1.08 -19.66 -2.64
N GLN A 191 0.06 -20.34 -2.66
CA GLN A 191 0.18 -21.71 -2.17
C GLN A 191 -0.16 -21.80 -0.68
N ASP A 192 0.38 -20.90 0.14
CA ASP A 192 0.12 -20.87 1.57
C ASP A 192 -1.36 -20.62 1.84
N LEU A 193 -1.98 -19.63 1.17
CA LEU A 193 -3.42 -19.35 1.26
C LEU A 193 -4.27 -20.57 0.88
N THR A 194 -3.91 -21.29 -0.18
CA THR A 194 -4.63 -22.50 -0.59
C THR A 194 -4.44 -23.67 0.37
N HIS A 195 -3.29 -23.76 1.04
CA HIS A 195 -3.03 -24.80 2.03
C HIS A 195 -3.88 -24.58 3.30
N TYR A 196 -3.99 -23.33 3.76
CA TYR A 196 -4.83 -22.97 4.90
C TYR A 196 -6.33 -23.26 4.65
N TYR A 197 -6.81 -23.16 3.40
CA TYR A 197 -8.23 -23.32 3.04
C TYR A 197 -8.56 -24.65 2.33
N GLY A 198 -7.87 -25.75 2.67
CA GLY A 198 -8.11 -27.09 2.11
C GLY A 198 -9.44 -27.78 2.48
N GLY A 199 -10.38 -27.10 3.13
CA GLY A 199 -11.69 -27.63 3.56
C GLY A 199 -12.79 -27.48 2.50
N GLU A 200 -13.88 -28.28 2.62
CA GLU A 200 -14.96 -28.43 1.62
C GLU A 200 -15.68 -27.14 1.20
N THR A 201 -15.58 -26.06 1.97
CA THR A 201 -16.11 -24.74 1.62
C THR A 201 -14.99 -23.84 1.10
N ARG A 202 -14.58 -24.06 -0.15
CA ARG A 202 -13.72 -23.12 -0.87
C ARG A 202 -14.47 -21.79 -1.00
N GLU A 203 -14.11 -20.82 -0.17
CA GLU A 203 -14.78 -19.53 -0.16
C GLU A 203 -14.65 -18.81 -1.52
N GLN A 204 -15.70 -18.11 -1.94
CA GLN A 204 -15.79 -17.46 -3.26
C GLN A 204 -14.60 -16.53 -3.54
N TRP A 205 -14.12 -15.81 -2.52
CA TRP A 205 -12.98 -14.90 -2.64
C TRP A 205 -11.67 -15.60 -3.04
N LEU A 206 -11.46 -16.85 -2.63
CA LEU A 206 -10.24 -17.60 -2.98
C LEU A 206 -10.28 -17.99 -4.46
N THR A 207 -11.47 -18.33 -4.95
CA THR A 207 -11.70 -18.59 -6.37
C THR A 207 -11.49 -17.32 -7.21
N ASP A 208 -12.00 -16.18 -6.76
CA ASP A 208 -11.83 -14.89 -7.43
C ASP A 208 -10.35 -14.44 -7.45
N LEU A 209 -9.63 -14.63 -6.33
CA LEU A 209 -8.19 -14.36 -6.24
C LEU A 209 -7.39 -15.23 -7.21
N LEU A 210 -7.66 -16.53 -7.24
CA LEU A 210 -6.98 -17.47 -8.14
C LEU A 210 -7.28 -17.16 -9.61
N TYR A 211 -8.50 -16.72 -9.91
CA TYR A 211 -8.85 -16.22 -11.23
C TYR A 211 -8.00 -14.99 -11.59
N CYS A 212 -7.96 -13.97 -10.72
CA CYS A 212 -7.15 -12.76 -10.92
C CYS A 212 -5.67 -13.09 -11.14
N TYR A 213 -5.10 -13.95 -10.30
CA TYR A 213 -3.73 -14.43 -10.42
C TYR A 213 -3.46 -15.11 -11.77
N SER A 214 -4.37 -15.99 -12.20
CA SER A 214 -4.25 -16.72 -13.47
C SER A 214 -4.28 -15.79 -14.68
N VAL A 215 -5.14 -14.76 -14.68
CA VAL A 215 -5.25 -13.76 -15.76
C VAL A 215 -3.96 -12.93 -15.84
N THR A 216 -3.47 -12.47 -14.68
CA THR A 216 -2.27 -11.64 -14.59
C THR A 216 -1.03 -12.39 -15.10
N LEU A 217 -0.87 -13.67 -14.76
CA LEU A 217 0.22 -14.52 -15.24
C LEU A 217 0.07 -14.97 -16.70
N SER A 218 -1.14 -15.32 -17.14
CA SER A 218 -1.35 -15.90 -18.49
C SER A 218 -1.05 -14.90 -19.59
N GLY A 219 -1.40 -13.62 -19.42
CA GLY A 219 -1.02 -12.61 -20.40
C GLY A 219 0.47 -12.26 -20.41
N HIS A 220 1.28 -12.74 -19.44
CA HIS A 220 2.74 -12.66 -19.52
C HIS A 220 3.34 -13.75 -20.40
N ARG A 221 2.81 -14.99 -20.35
CA ARG A 221 3.24 -16.07 -21.26
C ARG A 221 2.98 -15.70 -22.73
N ALA A 222 1.87 -15.03 -23.02
CA ALA A 222 1.59 -14.51 -24.35
C ALA A 222 2.56 -13.39 -24.79
N ASN A 223 3.00 -12.54 -23.87
CA ASN A 223 3.90 -11.41 -24.16
C ASN A 223 5.38 -11.86 -24.33
N ILE A 224 5.80 -12.94 -23.66
CA ILE A 224 7.09 -13.59 -23.91
C ILE A 224 7.07 -14.28 -25.28
N GLY A 225 5.99 -14.99 -25.61
CA GLY A 225 5.86 -15.67 -26.92
C GLY A 225 5.89 -14.74 -28.14
N MET A 226 5.58 -13.45 -27.97
CA MET A 226 5.73 -12.44 -29.03
C MET A 226 7.12 -11.81 -29.11
N ARG A 227 7.95 -11.90 -28.06
CA ARG A 227 9.32 -11.38 -28.05
C ARG A 227 10.34 -12.34 -28.66
N ASP A 228 10.03 -13.64 -28.73
CA ASP A 228 10.89 -14.64 -29.36
C ASP A 228 10.63 -14.82 -30.88
N ILE A 229 9.79 -13.98 -31.49
CA ILE A 229 9.41 -14.03 -32.92
C ILE A 229 10.00 -12.84 -33.71
N TYR A 230 10.80 -11.98 -33.09
CA TYR A 230 11.49 -10.86 -33.76
C TYR A 230 13.01 -10.90 -33.58
#